data_AF-J3LXR9-F1
#
_entry.id   AF-J3LXR9-F1
#
_cell.length_a   1.000
_cell.length_b   1.000
_cell.length_c   1.000
_cell.angle_alpha   90.00
_cell.angle_beta   90.00
_cell.angle_gamma   90.00
#
_symmetry.space_group_name_H-M   'P 1'
#
loop_
_entity.id
_entity.type
_entity.pdbx_description
1 polymer ?
#
loop_
_entity_poly.entity_id
_entity_poly.type
_entity_poly.pdbx_seq_one_letter_code
_entity_poly.pdbx_strand_id
1 'polypeptide(L)'
;MVRKESTTSMRLPPQHQGLEVKIPSFFRCPISLNVMRSPVSLCTGVTYDRASIQRWLDSGNNTCPATMLPLPSTDLVPNLTLRSLIAHWSASAAPASPPPAAGSVGSGAGPSPACLVRQVASSDADPSTALRALAAYLSDDDVDEFEKNTLVGAGGAAETVASVLRRKGEQQISVEGAEAAVRVLAATVALDGIEDANKKRVAAGLAADASASAASLARVLRGGSGLEARIDAARLVEFLLANAAGEAKEAIAESSELSGCSPAARQMALGLLKIYKVNAKSCLAGYDSKTTHIMPF
;
A
#
# COMPACT_ATOMS: atom_id res chain seq x y z
N MET A 1 -18.59 66.53 37.10
CA MET A 1 -18.02 65.18 37.27
C MET A 1 -18.98 64.18 36.62
N VAL A 2 -18.65 63.77 35.38
CA VAL A 2 -18.16 62.42 35.00
C VAL A 2 -19.35 61.44 34.89
N ARG A 3 -20.07 61.41 33.77
CA ARG A 3 -19.86 60.74 32.45
C ARG A 3 -20.65 59.42 32.38
N LYS A 4 -21.69 59.45 31.52
CA LYS A 4 -22.36 58.27 30.97
C LYS A 4 -21.35 57.48 30.14
N GLU A 5 -21.22 56.18 30.38
CA GLU A 5 -20.59 55.28 29.41
C GLU A 5 -21.62 54.31 28.86
N SER A 6 -21.70 54.35 27.53
CA SER A 6 -22.46 53.49 26.65
C SER A 6 -21.91 52.07 26.70
N THR A 7 -22.77 51.07 26.77
CA THR A 7 -22.40 49.73 26.29
C THR A 7 -23.47 49.26 25.30
N THR A 8 -23.11 49.54 24.05
CA THR A 8 -23.60 49.02 22.79
C THR A 8 -24.27 47.64 22.90
N SER A 9 -25.56 47.63 22.60
CA SER A 9 -26.26 46.47 22.07
C SER A 9 -25.60 46.04 20.76
N MET A 10 -24.90 44.91 20.76
CA MET A 10 -24.57 44.16 19.55
C MET A 10 -25.34 42.85 19.59
N ARG A 11 -26.57 42.90 19.09
CA ARG A 11 -27.22 41.72 18.50
C ARG A 11 -26.36 41.32 17.30
N LEU A 12 -25.56 40.26 17.45
CA LEU A 12 -24.96 39.59 16.32
C LEU A 12 -26.05 38.84 15.54
N PRO A 13 -26.07 38.93 14.20
CA PRO A 13 -27.09 38.28 13.38
C PRO A 13 -26.92 36.74 13.42
N PRO A 14 -28.00 35.95 13.31
CA PRO A 14 -27.92 34.50 13.36
C PRO A 14 -27.51 33.99 11.99
N GLN A 15 -26.20 33.95 11.71
CA GLN A 15 -25.72 33.44 10.43
C GLN A 15 -24.61 32.44 10.71
N HIS A 16 -24.92 31.16 10.46
CA HIS A 16 -24.12 29.96 10.65
C HIS A 16 -24.16 29.38 12.07
N GLN A 17 -25.35 28.94 12.51
CA GLN A 17 -25.42 27.78 13.40
C GLN A 17 -24.70 26.63 12.69
N GLY A 18 -23.52 26.31 13.21
CA GLY A 18 -22.64 25.31 12.64
C GLY A 18 -23.38 23.99 12.43
N LEU A 19 -23.22 23.44 11.24
CA LEU A 19 -23.37 22.01 11.02
C LEU A 19 -22.28 21.32 11.86
N GLU A 20 -22.55 21.15 13.15
CA GLU A 20 -21.74 20.31 14.02
C GLU A 20 -21.95 18.88 13.53
N VAL A 21 -21.06 18.42 12.65
CA VAL A 21 -20.99 17.00 12.30
C VAL A 21 -20.59 16.26 13.57
N LYS A 22 -21.60 15.80 14.30
CA LYS A 22 -21.40 14.98 15.50
C LYS A 22 -20.74 13.67 15.07
N ILE A 23 -19.43 13.59 15.26
CA ILE A 23 -18.65 12.38 15.03
C ILE A 23 -19.21 11.27 15.92
N PRO A 24 -19.74 10.17 15.33
CA PRO A 24 -20.19 9.03 16.11
C PRO A 24 -19.09 8.54 17.06
N SER A 25 -19.45 8.32 18.33
CA SER A 25 -18.50 7.90 19.36
C SER A 25 -17.77 6.60 19.00
N PHE A 26 -18.43 5.69 18.30
CA PHE A 26 -17.86 4.41 17.85
C PHE A 26 -16.77 4.55 16.78
N PHE A 27 -16.60 5.74 16.17
CA PHE A 27 -15.51 6.02 15.24
C PHE A 27 -14.27 6.57 15.94
N ARG A 28 -14.37 6.91 17.23
CA ARG A 28 -13.27 7.50 17.99
C ARG A 28 -12.44 6.42 18.68
N CYS A 29 -11.13 6.57 18.64
CA CYS A 29 -10.22 5.72 19.39
C CYS A 29 -10.39 5.99 20.90
N PRO A 30 -10.53 4.96 21.75
CA PRO A 30 -10.64 5.15 23.20
C PRO A 30 -9.39 5.77 23.86
N ILE A 31 -8.22 5.67 23.22
CA ILE A 31 -6.95 6.23 23.73
C ILE A 31 -6.79 7.69 23.29
N SER A 32 -6.86 7.94 21.98
CA SER A 32 -6.57 9.27 21.42
C SER A 32 -7.80 10.18 21.32
N LEU A 33 -9.01 9.64 21.47
CA LEU A 33 -10.30 10.32 21.32
C LEU A 33 -10.56 10.93 19.93
N ASN A 34 -9.64 10.70 18.99
CA ASN A 34 -9.72 11.10 17.59
C ASN A 34 -10.37 10.01 16.74
N VAL A 35 -10.88 10.37 15.57
CA VAL A 35 -11.39 9.40 14.58
C VAL A 35 -10.27 8.41 14.23
N MET A 36 -10.57 7.11 14.28
CA MET A 36 -9.63 6.06 13.94
C MET A 36 -9.30 6.11 12.45
N ARG A 37 -8.00 6.13 12.12
CA ARG A 37 -7.53 6.05 10.72
C ARG A 37 -7.27 4.61 10.31
N SER A 38 -6.70 3.83 11.24
CA SER A 38 -6.42 2.40 11.06
C SER A 38 -7.02 1.63 12.23
N PRO A 39 -8.34 1.35 12.21
CA PRO A 39 -9.01 0.67 13.32
C PRO A 39 -8.55 -0.79 13.44
N VAL A 40 -8.01 -1.15 14.59
CA VAL A 40 -7.56 -2.50 14.95
C VAL A 40 -8.19 -2.93 16.27
N SER A 41 -8.60 -4.19 16.35
CA SER A 41 -9.23 -4.78 17.52
C SER A 41 -8.25 -5.64 18.29
N LEU A 42 -8.29 -5.51 19.61
CA LEU A 42 -7.65 -6.47 20.53
C LEU A 42 -8.50 -7.73 20.67
N CYS A 43 -7.92 -8.78 21.26
CA CYS A 43 -8.64 -10.00 21.65
C CYS A 43 -9.84 -9.74 22.58
N THR A 44 -9.87 -8.59 23.26
CA THR A 44 -11.01 -8.14 24.08
C THR A 44 -12.20 -7.65 23.26
N GLY A 45 -12.07 -7.54 21.94
CA GLY A 45 -13.10 -7.02 21.03
C GLY A 45 -13.18 -5.48 20.97
N VAL A 46 -12.34 -4.76 21.72
CA VAL A 46 -12.30 -3.29 21.68
C VAL A 46 -11.40 -2.83 20.54
N THR A 47 -11.89 -1.88 19.75
CA THR A 47 -11.17 -1.31 18.60
C THR A 47 -10.49 0.01 18.95
N TYR A 48 -9.26 0.17 18.50
CA TYR A 48 -8.40 1.33 18.68
C TYR A 48 -7.82 1.78 17.35
N ASP A 49 -7.29 2.99 17.30
CA ASP A 49 -6.41 3.38 16.22
C ASP A 49 -5.04 2.70 16.37
N ARG A 50 -4.51 2.08 15.31
CA ARG A 50 -3.29 1.28 15.29
C ARG A 50 -2.11 2.00 15.95
N ALA A 51 -1.81 3.22 15.51
CA ALA A 51 -0.70 4.00 16.06
C ALA A 51 -0.87 4.30 17.56
N SER A 52 -2.11 4.39 18.04
CA SER A 52 -2.40 4.67 19.45
C SER A 52 -2.23 3.44 20.33
N ILE A 53 -2.75 2.28 19.91
CA ILE A 53 -2.60 1.04 20.68
C ILE A 53 -1.18 0.47 20.59
N GLN A 54 -0.50 0.64 19.43
CA GLN A 54 0.88 0.20 19.28
C GLN A 54 1.80 0.94 20.27
N ARG A 55 1.69 2.27 20.35
CA ARG A 55 2.42 3.07 21.35
C ARG A 55 2.16 2.64 22.79
N TRP A 56 0.92 2.24 23.10
CA TRP A 56 0.56 1.73 24.42
C TRP A 56 1.30 0.41 24.74
N LEU A 57 1.30 -0.53 23.81
CA LEU A 57 1.97 -1.83 23.94
C LEU A 57 3.50 -1.67 23.98
N ASP A 58 4.05 -0.82 23.11
CA ASP A 58 5.50 -0.53 23.04
C ASP A 58 6.03 0.11 24.33
N SER A 59 5.15 0.80 25.08
CA SER A 59 5.47 1.36 26.40
C SER A 59 5.55 0.30 27.52
N GLY A 60 5.43 -0.99 27.17
CA GLY A 60 5.51 -2.12 28.10
C GLY A 60 4.19 -2.46 28.80
N ASN A 61 3.07 -1.85 28.38
CA ASN A 61 1.77 -2.15 28.96
C ASN A 61 1.21 -3.46 28.39
N ASN A 62 0.71 -4.33 29.26
CA ASN A 62 0.10 -5.62 28.91
C ASN A 62 -1.39 -5.68 29.27
N THR A 63 -2.04 -4.53 29.41
CA THR A 63 -3.46 -4.42 29.75
C THR A 63 -4.23 -3.72 28.64
N CYS A 64 -5.52 -4.05 28.52
CA CYS A 64 -6.44 -3.41 27.60
C CYS A 64 -6.76 -1.99 28.12
N PRO A 65 -6.50 -0.91 27.36
CA PRO A 65 -6.71 0.46 27.84
C PRO A 65 -8.15 0.79 28.24
N ALA A 66 -9.14 0.13 27.64
CA ALA A 66 -10.55 0.42 27.89
C ALA A 66 -11.15 -0.41 29.04
N THR A 67 -10.68 -1.65 29.21
CA THR A 67 -11.22 -2.57 30.23
C THR A 67 -10.32 -2.69 31.45
N MET A 68 -9.07 -2.22 31.36
CA MET A 68 -8.01 -2.38 32.36
C MET A 68 -7.69 -3.84 32.71
N LEU A 69 -8.14 -4.80 31.88
CA LEU A 69 -7.89 -6.22 32.07
C LEU A 69 -6.56 -6.63 31.39
N PRO A 70 -5.81 -7.60 31.96
CA PRO A 70 -4.64 -8.17 31.31
C PRO A 70 -4.97 -8.74 29.92
N LEU A 71 -4.11 -8.47 28.95
CA LEU A 71 -4.24 -8.96 27.59
C LEU A 71 -3.62 -10.38 27.50
N PRO A 72 -4.43 -11.41 27.16
CA PRO A 72 -3.90 -12.75 26.92
C PRO A 72 -3.02 -12.82 25.66
N SER A 73 -3.28 -11.96 24.66
CA SER A 73 -2.41 -11.77 23.51
C SER A 73 -2.35 -10.29 23.11
N THR A 74 -1.23 -9.88 22.50
CA THR A 74 -1.01 -8.53 21.97
C THR A 74 -1.29 -8.44 20.48
N ASP A 75 -1.95 -9.45 19.92
CA ASP A 75 -2.24 -9.53 18.49
C ASP A 75 -3.28 -8.47 18.11
N LEU A 76 -2.96 -7.68 17.09
CA LEU A 76 -3.82 -6.65 16.55
C LEU A 76 -4.55 -7.20 15.32
N VAL A 77 -5.87 -7.32 15.41
CA VAL A 77 -6.71 -7.78 14.30
C VAL A 77 -7.30 -6.56 13.58
N PRO A 78 -7.02 -6.32 12.29
CA PRO A 78 -7.61 -5.21 11.55
C PRO A 78 -9.14 -5.26 11.54
N ASN A 79 -9.81 -4.15 11.88
CA ASN A 79 -11.27 -4.02 11.79
C ASN A 79 -11.65 -3.31 10.47
N LEU A 80 -11.58 -4.07 9.38
CA LEU A 80 -11.82 -3.55 8.02
C LEU A 80 -13.24 -3.00 7.86
N THR A 81 -14.24 -3.61 8.50
CA THR A 81 -15.63 -3.14 8.47
C THR A 81 -15.76 -1.75 9.08
N LEU A 82 -15.19 -1.51 10.26
CA LEU A 82 -15.24 -0.19 10.90
C LEU A 82 -14.47 0.84 10.08
N ARG A 83 -13.36 0.44 9.45
CA ARG A 83 -12.60 1.30 8.57
C ARG A 83 -13.42 1.78 7.38
N SER A 84 -14.12 0.87 6.69
CA SER A 84 -15.01 1.21 5.57
C SER A 84 -16.16 2.12 6.00
N LEU A 85 -16.73 1.89 7.19
CA LEU A 85 -17.80 2.73 7.75
C LEU A 85 -17.32 4.16 8.05
N ILE A 86 -16.13 4.29 8.66
CA ILE A 86 -15.52 5.59 8.93
C ILE A 86 -15.25 6.33 7.62
N ALA A 87 -14.71 5.64 6.61
CA ALA A 87 -14.45 6.22 5.30
C ALA A 87 -15.75 6.73 4.65
N HIS A 88 -16.80 5.91 4.63
CA HIS A 88 -18.10 6.31 4.08
C HIS A 88 -18.72 7.50 4.83
N TRP A 89 -18.67 7.47 6.17
CA TRP A 89 -19.15 8.57 7.00
C TRP A 89 -18.38 9.86 6.69
N SER A 90 -17.05 9.80 6.62
CA SER A 90 -16.22 10.98 6.35
C SER A 90 -16.53 11.62 5.00
N ALA A 91 -16.82 10.80 3.98
CA ALA A 91 -17.23 11.27 2.66
C ALA A 91 -18.63 11.92 2.68
N SER A 92 -19.57 11.37 3.46
CA SER A 92 -20.93 11.91 3.60
C SER A 92 -21.03 13.16 4.49
N ALA A 93 -20.08 13.31 5.41
CA ALA A 93 -20.02 14.40 6.38
C ALA A 93 -19.36 15.67 5.83
N ALA A 94 -18.67 15.57 4.69
CA ALA A 94 -18.16 16.75 3.99
C ALA A 94 -19.35 17.54 3.42
N PRO A 95 -19.54 18.83 3.79
CA PRO A 95 -20.54 19.65 3.13
C PRO A 95 -20.23 19.70 1.63
N ALA A 96 -21.24 19.48 0.79
CA ALA A 96 -21.13 19.47 -0.66
C ALA A 96 -20.51 20.78 -1.17
N SER A 97 -19.19 20.79 -1.34
CA SER A 97 -18.51 21.77 -2.17
C SER A 97 -18.63 21.34 -3.64
N PRO A 98 -18.75 22.30 -4.58
CA PRO A 98 -18.70 22.01 -6.02
C PRO A 98 -17.37 21.28 -6.36
N PRO A 99 -17.28 20.60 -7.52
CA PRO A 99 -16.19 19.66 -7.81
C PRO A 99 -14.82 20.31 -7.62
N PRO A 100 -13.81 19.57 -7.12
CA PRO A 100 -12.55 20.17 -6.73
C PRO A 100 -11.75 20.55 -7.98
N ALA A 101 -11.76 21.83 -8.32
CA ALA A 101 -10.58 22.45 -8.89
C ALA A 101 -9.50 22.44 -7.80
N ALA A 102 -8.44 21.68 -8.08
CA ALA A 102 -7.10 21.76 -7.49
C ALA A 102 -6.98 22.40 -6.09
N GLY A 103 -6.80 21.53 -5.09
CA GLY A 103 -5.98 21.83 -3.92
C GLY A 103 -6.73 22.39 -2.72
N SER A 104 -6.99 21.54 -1.72
CA SER A 104 -6.90 22.00 -0.33
C SER A 104 -6.21 20.94 0.53
N VAL A 105 -4.95 21.28 0.80
CA VAL A 105 -4.17 21.06 2.03
C VAL A 105 -4.95 20.57 3.24
N GLY A 106 -4.67 19.32 3.64
CA GLY A 106 -4.78 18.83 5.02
C GLY A 106 -3.38 18.73 5.61
N SER A 107 -3.19 19.32 6.79
CA SER A 107 -1.90 19.45 7.48
C SER A 107 -1.24 18.11 7.80
N GLY A 108 0.03 18.02 7.38
CA GLY A 108 0.95 16.95 7.65
C GLY A 108 1.31 16.15 6.39
N ALA A 109 2.59 16.16 6.03
CA ALA A 109 3.24 15.12 5.24
C ALA A 109 2.89 15.03 3.73
N GLY A 110 3.86 15.42 2.90
CA GLY A 110 4.12 14.85 1.57
C GLY A 110 3.12 15.13 0.43
N PRO A 111 3.55 14.98 -0.84
CA PRO A 111 2.64 14.98 -1.98
C PRO A 111 1.70 13.77 -1.94
N SER A 112 0.45 13.94 -2.38
CA SER A 112 -0.52 12.83 -2.44
C SER A 112 -0.02 11.70 -3.35
N PRO A 113 -0.37 10.42 -3.10
CA PRO A 113 0.08 9.29 -3.91
C PRO A 113 -0.35 9.43 -5.39
N ALA A 114 -1.52 9.99 -5.67
CA ALA A 114 -1.96 10.28 -7.03
C ALA A 114 -1.12 11.38 -7.71
N CYS A 115 -0.62 12.36 -6.95
CA CYS A 115 0.30 13.38 -7.47
C CYS A 115 1.66 12.75 -7.80
N LEU A 116 2.16 11.86 -6.96
CA LEU A 116 3.38 11.10 -7.20
C LEU A 116 3.31 10.28 -8.49
N VAL A 117 2.20 9.58 -8.75
CA VAL A 117 2.02 8.83 -10.01
C VAL A 117 2.10 9.76 -11.23
N ARG A 118 1.48 10.95 -11.17
CA ARG A 118 1.57 11.94 -12.26
C ARG A 118 3.00 12.47 -12.44
N GLN A 119 3.74 12.66 -11.35
CA GLN A 119 5.14 13.07 -11.42
C GLN A 119 6.00 11.99 -12.09
N VAL A 120 5.76 10.71 -11.79
CA VAL A 120 6.43 9.59 -12.46
C VAL A 120 6.09 9.55 -13.95
N ALA A 121 4.84 9.85 -14.31
CA ALA A 121 4.40 9.92 -15.70
C ALA A 121 5.03 11.08 -16.49
N SER A 122 5.40 12.18 -15.82
CA SER A 122 6.09 13.30 -16.48
C SER A 122 7.51 12.91 -16.90
N SER A 123 7.93 13.34 -18.09
CA SER A 123 9.26 13.07 -18.64
C SER A 123 10.31 14.11 -18.27
N ASP A 124 9.92 15.19 -17.60
CA ASP A 124 10.76 16.39 -17.40
C ASP A 124 11.71 16.28 -16.19
N ALA A 125 11.50 15.30 -15.32
CA ALA A 125 12.25 15.14 -14.07
C ALA A 125 12.61 13.68 -13.79
N ASP A 126 13.66 13.49 -12.99
CA ASP A 126 14.04 12.17 -12.47
C ASP A 126 12.89 11.59 -11.60
N PRO A 127 12.30 10.43 -11.98
CA PRO A 127 11.17 9.86 -11.26
C PRO A 127 11.57 9.22 -9.92
N SER A 128 12.87 9.08 -9.64
CA SER A 128 13.38 8.29 -8.51
C SER A 128 12.80 8.71 -7.15
N THR A 129 12.67 10.02 -6.89
CA THR A 129 12.12 10.53 -5.62
C THR A 129 10.63 10.22 -5.48
N ALA A 130 9.86 10.38 -6.56
CA ALA A 130 8.44 10.05 -6.53
C ALA A 130 8.21 8.54 -6.39
N LEU A 131 9.02 7.72 -7.07
CA LEU A 131 8.99 6.26 -6.96
C LEU A 131 9.32 5.77 -5.54
N ARG A 132 10.33 6.35 -4.87
CA ARG A 132 10.64 6.02 -3.47
C ARG A 132 9.48 6.35 -2.54
N ALA A 133 8.83 7.51 -2.73
CA ALA A 133 7.67 7.89 -1.93
C ALA A 133 6.46 6.97 -2.17
N LEU A 134 6.25 6.51 -3.41
CA LEU A 134 5.24 5.50 -3.73
C LEU A 134 5.54 4.13 -3.08
N ALA A 135 6.81 3.70 -3.10
CA ALA A 135 7.21 2.45 -2.46
C ALA A 135 6.98 2.51 -0.94
N ALA A 136 7.29 3.65 -0.30
CA ALA A 136 7.02 3.88 1.11
C ALA A 136 5.51 3.83 1.41
N TYR A 137 4.68 4.48 0.58
CA TYR A 137 3.22 4.46 0.75
C TYR A 137 2.63 3.04 0.64
N LEU A 138 3.11 2.22 -0.29
CA LEU A 138 2.65 0.82 -0.43
C LEU A 138 3.09 -0.06 0.74
N SER A 139 4.26 0.25 1.32
CA SER A 139 4.82 -0.49 2.45
C SER A 139 4.29 -0.02 3.81
N ASP A 140 3.53 1.07 3.86
CA ASP A 140 2.99 1.64 5.09
C ASP A 140 1.80 0.80 5.60
N ASP A 141 1.93 0.24 6.80
CA ASP A 141 0.90 -0.58 7.47
C ASP A 141 -0.34 0.22 7.91
N ASP A 142 -0.22 1.56 7.99
CA ASP A 142 -1.35 2.44 8.29
C ASP A 142 -2.24 2.69 7.07
N VAL A 143 -1.73 2.47 5.85
CA VAL A 143 -2.48 2.68 4.60
C VAL A 143 -3.37 1.48 4.31
N ASP A 144 -4.62 1.73 3.88
CA ASP A 144 -5.58 0.66 3.63
C ASP A 144 -5.27 -0.16 2.41
N GLU A 145 -5.56 -1.45 2.47
CA GLU A 145 -5.51 -2.32 1.30
C GLU A 145 -6.41 -1.79 0.17
N PHE A 146 -7.59 -1.22 0.47
CA PHE A 146 -8.45 -0.60 -0.54
C PHE A 146 -7.79 0.62 -1.19
N GLU A 147 -7.13 1.47 -0.40
CA GLU A 147 -6.42 2.64 -0.93
C GLU A 147 -5.23 2.22 -1.81
N LYS A 148 -4.45 1.23 -1.37
CA LYS A 148 -3.36 0.63 -2.16
C LYS A 148 -3.90 0.03 -3.46
N ASN A 149 -4.97 -0.76 -3.40
CA ASN A 149 -5.62 -1.33 -4.59
C ASN A 149 -6.18 -0.28 -5.54
N THR A 150 -6.77 0.79 -5.00
CA THR A 150 -7.28 1.92 -5.79
C THR A 150 -6.14 2.62 -6.52
N LEU A 151 -5.02 2.89 -5.83
CA LEU A 151 -3.83 3.52 -6.41
C LEU A 151 -3.21 2.67 -7.53
N VAL A 152 -3.01 1.38 -7.26
CA VAL A 152 -2.39 0.43 -8.21
C VAL A 152 -3.28 0.19 -9.42
N GLY A 153 -4.59 0.08 -9.18
CA GLY A 153 -5.59 -0.17 -10.20
C GLY A 153 -6.07 1.10 -10.90
N ALA A 154 -7.11 1.73 -10.34
CA ALA A 154 -7.75 2.92 -10.93
C ALA A 154 -6.83 4.15 -11.00
N GLY A 155 -5.87 4.24 -10.08
CA GLY A 155 -4.84 5.27 -10.05
C GLY A 155 -3.73 5.06 -11.09
N GLY A 156 -3.72 3.94 -11.81
CA GLY A 156 -2.80 3.67 -12.92
C GLY A 156 -1.34 3.45 -12.51
N ALA A 157 -1.03 3.37 -11.21
CA ALA A 157 0.35 3.30 -10.74
C ALA A 157 1.11 2.08 -11.29
N ALA A 158 0.44 0.92 -11.44
CA ALA A 158 1.07 -0.27 -12.00
C ALA A 158 1.62 -0.04 -13.42
N GLU A 159 0.79 0.49 -14.32
CA GLU A 159 1.16 0.73 -15.71
C GLU A 159 2.16 1.87 -15.83
N THR A 160 1.93 2.97 -15.10
CA THR A 160 2.82 4.13 -15.11
C THR A 160 4.23 3.73 -14.66
N VAL A 161 4.37 2.99 -13.56
CA VAL A 161 5.68 2.56 -13.07
C VAL A 161 6.31 1.50 -13.97
N ALA A 162 5.52 0.57 -14.53
CA ALA A 162 6.03 -0.38 -15.53
C ALA A 162 6.53 0.32 -16.81
N SER A 163 5.90 1.41 -17.23
CA SER A 163 6.35 2.21 -18.38
C SER A 163 7.74 2.84 -18.17
N VAL A 164 8.09 3.18 -16.93
CA VAL A 164 9.40 3.74 -16.57
C VAL A 164 10.52 2.75 -16.85
N LEU A 165 10.32 1.47 -16.52
CA LEU A 165 11.30 0.39 -16.79
C LEU A 165 11.49 0.11 -18.29
N ARG A 166 10.56 0.55 -19.14
CA ARG A 166 10.62 0.36 -20.59
C ARG A 166 11.29 1.52 -21.35
N ARG A 167 11.64 2.62 -20.68
CA ARG A 167 12.29 3.78 -21.33
C ARG A 167 13.68 3.40 -21.88
N LYS A 168 13.97 3.80 -23.13
CA LYS A 168 15.22 3.51 -23.87
C LYS A 168 15.87 4.80 -24.36
N GLY A 169 17.15 4.71 -24.75
CA GLY A 169 17.88 5.83 -25.36
C GLY A 169 18.05 7.01 -24.40
N GLU A 170 17.82 8.23 -24.89
CA GLU A 170 17.94 9.47 -24.11
C GLU A 170 16.97 9.55 -22.91
N GLN A 171 15.90 8.74 -22.92
CA GLN A 171 14.94 8.65 -21.81
C GLN A 171 15.26 7.53 -20.82
N GLN A 172 16.36 6.79 -21.04
CA GLN A 172 16.76 5.69 -20.17
C GLN A 172 17.02 6.21 -18.74
N ILE A 173 16.32 5.60 -17.79
CA ILE A 173 16.46 5.95 -16.38
C ILE A 173 17.78 5.44 -15.80
N SER A 174 18.24 6.11 -14.74
CA SER A 174 19.38 5.67 -13.95
C SER A 174 19.11 4.32 -13.27
N VAL A 175 20.18 3.68 -12.77
CA VAL A 175 20.04 2.43 -12.02
C VAL A 175 19.22 2.66 -10.75
N GLU A 176 19.39 3.79 -10.07
CA GLU A 176 18.61 4.15 -8.88
C GLU A 176 17.13 4.35 -9.19
N GLY A 177 16.80 4.95 -10.34
CA GLY A 177 15.42 5.10 -10.81
C GLY A 177 14.79 3.76 -11.15
N ALA A 178 15.55 2.87 -11.79
CA ALA A 178 15.10 1.50 -12.06
C ALA A 178 14.88 0.72 -10.76
N GLU A 179 15.77 0.81 -9.78
CA GLU A 179 15.60 0.21 -8.46
C GLU A 179 14.35 0.71 -7.75
N ALA A 180 14.08 2.01 -7.79
CA ALA A 180 12.90 2.58 -7.17
C ALA A 180 11.61 2.09 -7.85
N ALA A 181 11.58 2.01 -9.18
CA ALA A 181 10.45 1.46 -9.93
C ALA A 181 10.24 -0.03 -9.65
N VAL A 182 11.33 -0.81 -9.60
CA VAL A 182 11.32 -2.22 -9.23
C VAL A 182 10.74 -2.41 -7.83
N ARG A 183 11.15 -1.60 -6.85
CA ARG A 183 10.64 -1.70 -5.47
C ARG A 183 9.12 -1.46 -5.40
N VAL A 184 8.60 -0.47 -6.14
CA VAL A 184 7.15 -0.21 -6.20
C VAL A 184 6.41 -1.42 -6.75
N LEU A 185 6.84 -1.95 -7.90
CA LEU A 185 6.18 -3.09 -8.53
C LEU A 185 6.35 -4.39 -7.73
N ALA A 186 7.50 -4.59 -7.07
CA ALA A 186 7.73 -5.74 -6.21
C ALA A 186 6.81 -5.71 -4.98
N ALA A 187 6.62 -4.54 -4.38
CA ALA A 187 5.67 -4.36 -3.27
C ALA A 187 4.23 -4.70 -3.70
N THR A 188 3.78 -4.25 -4.89
CA THR A 188 2.41 -4.55 -5.33
C THR A 188 2.17 -6.03 -5.58
N VAL A 189 3.16 -6.78 -6.07
CA VAL A 189 3.00 -8.22 -6.33
C VAL A 189 3.19 -9.07 -5.07
N ALA A 190 3.95 -8.59 -4.08
CA ALA A 190 4.25 -9.32 -2.85
C ALA A 190 3.19 -9.15 -1.76
N LEU A 191 2.42 -8.07 -1.76
CA LEU A 191 1.39 -7.82 -0.76
C LEU A 191 0.17 -8.75 -0.96
N ASP A 192 -0.20 -9.49 0.08
CA ASP A 192 -1.37 -10.40 0.07
C ASP A 192 -2.68 -9.63 -0.11
N GLY A 193 -2.78 -8.42 0.45
CA GLY A 193 -3.95 -7.54 0.35
C GLY A 193 -4.18 -6.90 -1.02
N ILE A 194 -3.27 -7.07 -1.99
CA ILE A 194 -3.45 -6.54 -3.35
C ILE A 194 -4.20 -7.56 -4.20
N GLU A 195 -5.32 -7.12 -4.80
CA GLU A 195 -6.17 -7.91 -5.66
C GLU A 195 -5.41 -8.51 -6.86
N ASP A 196 -5.75 -9.74 -7.23
CA ASP A 196 -5.14 -10.42 -8.39
C ASP A 196 -5.29 -9.63 -9.69
N ALA A 197 -6.36 -8.86 -9.85
CA ALA A 197 -6.56 -7.98 -11.00
C ALA A 197 -5.45 -6.91 -11.09
N ASN A 198 -5.04 -6.35 -9.96
CA ASN A 198 -3.97 -5.36 -9.87
C ASN A 198 -2.59 -6.00 -10.10
N LYS A 199 -2.36 -7.20 -9.56
CA LYS A 199 -1.15 -7.99 -9.85
C LYS A 199 -1.03 -8.30 -11.34
N LYS A 200 -2.14 -8.68 -12.00
CA LYS A 200 -2.17 -8.92 -13.46
C LYS A 200 -1.90 -7.65 -14.28
N ARG A 201 -2.28 -6.47 -13.81
CA ARG A 201 -1.93 -5.19 -14.47
C ARG A 201 -0.42 -4.96 -14.48
N VAL A 202 0.27 -5.28 -13.38
CA VAL A 202 1.75 -5.23 -13.33
C VAL A 202 2.36 -6.17 -14.36
N ALA A 203 1.86 -7.41 -14.44
CA ALA A 203 2.33 -8.37 -15.43
C ALA A 203 2.11 -7.87 -16.87
N ALA A 204 0.91 -7.35 -17.17
CA ALA A 204 0.58 -6.80 -18.48
C ALA A 204 1.48 -5.61 -18.85
N GLY A 205 1.69 -4.67 -17.93
CA GLY A 205 2.53 -3.48 -18.17
C GLY A 205 4.01 -3.81 -18.39
N LEU A 206 4.53 -4.81 -17.65
CA LEU A 206 5.89 -5.31 -17.87
C LEU A 206 6.01 -6.09 -19.19
N ALA A 207 4.99 -6.88 -19.54
CA ALA A 207 4.96 -7.68 -20.76
C ALA A 207 4.78 -6.85 -22.04
N ALA A 208 4.26 -5.62 -21.94
CA ALA A 208 4.05 -4.73 -23.08
C ALA A 208 5.34 -4.43 -23.88
N ASP A 209 6.50 -4.42 -23.22
CA ASP A 209 7.82 -4.55 -23.86
C ASP A 209 8.71 -5.39 -22.94
N ALA A 210 8.52 -6.72 -23.01
CA ALA A 210 9.19 -7.68 -22.14
C ALA A 210 10.72 -7.61 -22.25
N SER A 211 11.26 -7.30 -23.44
CA SER A 211 12.69 -7.16 -23.67
C SER A 211 13.27 -5.94 -22.94
N ALA A 212 12.62 -4.78 -23.05
CA ALA A 212 13.03 -3.57 -22.33
C ALA A 212 12.93 -3.74 -20.82
N SER A 213 11.80 -4.29 -20.36
CA SER A 213 11.57 -4.60 -18.95
C SER A 213 12.64 -5.55 -18.42
N ALA A 214 12.94 -6.64 -19.15
CA ALA A 214 13.99 -7.60 -18.79
C ALA A 214 15.37 -6.96 -18.71
N ALA A 215 15.72 -6.10 -19.67
CA ALA A 215 17.00 -5.38 -19.65
C ALA A 215 17.14 -4.45 -18.44
N SER A 216 16.06 -3.73 -18.07
CA SER A 216 16.05 -2.88 -16.87
C SER A 216 16.11 -3.70 -15.57
N LEU A 217 15.38 -4.81 -15.48
CA LEU A 217 15.46 -5.73 -14.34
C LEU A 217 16.86 -6.35 -14.20
N ALA A 218 17.49 -6.74 -15.31
CA ALA A 218 18.85 -7.26 -15.34
C ALA A 218 19.88 -6.22 -14.87
N ARG A 219 19.67 -4.95 -15.23
CA ARG A 219 20.50 -3.84 -14.77
C ARG A 219 20.44 -3.68 -13.26
N VAL A 220 19.25 -3.79 -12.66
CA VAL A 220 19.07 -3.77 -11.20
C VAL A 220 19.68 -5.02 -10.55
N LEU A 221 19.56 -6.19 -11.17
CA LEU A 221 20.18 -7.42 -10.65
C LEU A 221 21.71 -7.33 -10.57
N ARG A 222 22.36 -6.68 -11.54
CA ARG A 222 23.83 -6.50 -11.59
C ARG A 222 24.33 -5.29 -10.80
N GLY A 223 23.69 -4.15 -10.99
CA GLY A 223 24.13 -2.85 -10.50
C GLY A 223 23.38 -2.37 -9.26
N GLY A 224 22.43 -3.15 -8.75
CA GLY A 224 21.59 -2.81 -7.61
C GLY A 224 22.41 -2.45 -6.38
N SER A 225 22.12 -1.29 -5.78
CA SER A 225 22.81 -0.73 -4.60
C SER A 225 22.71 -1.63 -3.36
N GLY A 226 21.64 -2.41 -3.22
CA GLY A 226 21.39 -3.30 -2.08
C GLY A 226 20.85 -4.68 -2.46
N LEU A 227 20.96 -5.63 -1.54
CA LEU A 227 20.44 -7.00 -1.71
C LEU A 227 18.92 -7.01 -1.92
N GLU A 228 18.18 -6.16 -1.20
CA GLU A 228 16.72 -6.03 -1.33
C GLU A 228 16.31 -5.65 -2.76
N ALA A 229 17.00 -4.68 -3.37
CA ALA A 229 16.71 -4.26 -4.74
C ALA A 229 16.91 -5.40 -5.76
N ARG A 230 17.91 -6.26 -5.52
CA ARG A 230 18.15 -7.45 -6.36
C ARG A 230 17.11 -8.54 -6.12
N ILE A 231 16.67 -8.73 -4.88
CA ILE A 231 15.58 -9.66 -4.54
C ILE A 231 14.28 -9.20 -5.20
N ASP A 232 13.95 -7.91 -5.12
CA ASP A 232 12.76 -7.33 -5.75
C ASP A 232 12.79 -7.47 -7.27
N ALA A 233 13.96 -7.24 -7.90
CA ALA A 233 14.12 -7.48 -9.33
C ALA A 233 13.94 -8.96 -9.70
N ALA A 234 14.51 -9.88 -8.92
CA ALA A 234 14.36 -11.32 -9.14
C ALA A 234 12.89 -11.77 -8.98
N ARG A 235 12.18 -11.25 -7.97
CA ARG A 235 10.75 -11.48 -7.77
C ARG A 235 9.94 -11.03 -8.97
N LEU A 236 10.23 -9.86 -9.52
CA LEU A 236 9.53 -9.37 -10.72
C LEU A 236 9.86 -10.19 -11.97
N VAL A 237 11.09 -10.69 -12.13
CA VAL A 237 11.43 -11.61 -13.22
C VAL A 237 10.63 -12.91 -13.08
N GLU A 238 10.57 -13.51 -11.89
CA GLU A 238 9.76 -14.71 -11.66
C GLU A 238 8.27 -14.46 -11.90
N PHE A 239 7.76 -13.34 -11.38
CA PHE A 239 6.37 -12.93 -11.54
C PHE A 239 6.01 -12.71 -13.01
N LEU A 240 6.89 -12.06 -13.77
CA LEU A 240 6.70 -11.85 -15.20
C LEU A 240 6.73 -13.19 -15.96
N LEU A 241 7.70 -14.08 -15.69
CA LEU A 241 7.75 -15.41 -16.30
C LEU A 241 6.52 -16.27 -15.97
N ALA A 242 5.97 -16.13 -14.76
CA ALA A 242 4.75 -16.86 -14.36
C ALA A 242 3.49 -16.37 -15.10
N ASN A 243 3.43 -15.08 -15.44
CA ASN A 243 2.22 -14.43 -15.98
C ASN A 243 2.31 -14.01 -17.46
N ALA A 244 3.50 -14.05 -18.07
CA ALA A 244 3.72 -13.66 -19.45
C ALA A 244 3.21 -14.71 -20.46
N ALA A 245 2.75 -14.22 -21.61
CA ALA A 245 2.46 -15.03 -22.79
C ALA A 245 3.77 -15.61 -23.40
N GLY A 246 3.65 -16.57 -24.32
CA GLY A 246 4.79 -17.31 -24.90
C GLY A 246 5.87 -16.41 -25.49
N GLU A 247 5.49 -15.43 -26.32
CA GLU A 247 6.41 -14.50 -26.97
C GLU A 247 7.20 -13.64 -25.96
N ALA A 248 6.55 -13.20 -24.89
CA ALA A 248 7.21 -12.43 -23.84
C ALA A 248 8.17 -13.31 -23.01
N LYS A 249 7.87 -14.61 -22.82
CA LYS A 249 8.78 -15.55 -22.14
C LYS A 249 10.04 -15.80 -22.95
N GLU A 250 9.92 -15.93 -24.28
CA GLU A 250 11.07 -16.08 -25.19
C GLU A 250 11.95 -14.84 -25.16
N ALA A 251 11.36 -13.63 -25.27
CA ALA A 251 12.11 -12.38 -25.19
C ALA A 251 12.89 -12.21 -23.86
N ILE A 252 12.34 -12.69 -22.74
CA ILE A 252 13.02 -12.68 -21.44
C ILE A 252 14.16 -13.71 -21.41
N ALA A 253 13.91 -14.92 -21.93
CA ALA A 253 14.90 -16.00 -21.98
C ALA A 253 16.09 -15.68 -22.91
N GLU A 254 15.83 -14.97 -24.00
CA GLU A 254 16.82 -14.53 -24.98
C GLU A 254 17.55 -13.25 -24.57
N SER A 255 17.11 -12.56 -23.51
CA SER A 255 17.79 -11.36 -23.05
C SER A 255 19.22 -11.69 -22.59
N SER A 256 20.21 -11.28 -23.42
CA SER A 256 21.64 -11.44 -23.14
C SER A 256 22.05 -10.84 -21.79
N GLU A 257 21.29 -9.84 -21.36
CA GLU A 257 21.42 -9.19 -20.07
C GLU A 257 21.06 -10.14 -18.90
N LEU A 258 20.02 -10.99 -18.97
CA LEU A 258 19.73 -11.99 -17.92
C LEU A 258 20.53 -13.30 -18.11
N SER A 259 21.04 -13.55 -19.32
CA SER A 259 21.70 -14.81 -19.69
C SER A 259 23.17 -14.94 -19.24
N GLY A 260 23.73 -13.88 -18.63
CA GLY A 260 25.10 -13.87 -18.06
C GLY A 260 25.35 -14.86 -16.91
N CYS A 261 24.36 -15.66 -16.52
CA CYS A 261 24.56 -16.81 -15.65
C CYS A 261 25.02 -18.03 -16.45
N SER A 262 26.07 -18.70 -15.96
CA SER A 262 26.50 -20.00 -16.48
C SER A 262 25.30 -20.97 -16.52
N PRO A 263 25.25 -21.91 -17.48
CA PRO A 263 24.18 -22.90 -17.55
C PRO A 263 23.96 -23.63 -16.20
N ALA A 264 25.05 -23.88 -15.46
CA ALA A 264 25.01 -24.45 -14.11
C ALA A 264 24.31 -23.54 -13.09
N ALA A 265 24.59 -22.23 -13.09
CA ALA A 265 23.93 -21.27 -12.19
C ALA A 265 22.43 -21.16 -12.47
N ARG A 266 22.03 -21.18 -13.74
CA ARG A 266 20.61 -21.25 -14.14
C ARG A 266 19.93 -22.53 -13.65
N GLN A 267 20.60 -23.67 -13.80
CA GLN A 267 20.07 -24.96 -13.35
C GLN A 267 19.95 -25.06 -11.83
N MET A 268 20.90 -24.49 -11.08
CA MET A 268 20.83 -24.37 -9.62
C MET A 268 19.69 -23.46 -9.16
N ALA A 269 19.53 -22.28 -9.77
CA ALA A 269 18.44 -21.36 -9.45
C ALA A 269 17.06 -21.98 -9.75
N LEU A 270 16.91 -22.67 -10.88
CA LEU A 270 15.68 -23.42 -11.20
C LEU A 270 15.44 -24.59 -10.23
N GLY A 271 16.51 -25.23 -9.75
CA GLY A 271 16.45 -26.25 -8.70
C GLY A 271 15.93 -25.66 -7.38
N LEU A 272 16.47 -24.52 -6.95
CA LEU A 272 16.02 -23.81 -5.75
C LEU A 272 14.56 -23.36 -5.89
N LEU A 273 14.18 -22.74 -7.01
CA LEU A 273 12.79 -22.35 -7.24
C LEU A 273 11.84 -23.55 -7.22
N LYS A 274 12.22 -24.72 -7.77
CA LYS A 274 11.41 -25.95 -7.63
C LYS A 274 11.29 -26.40 -6.17
N ILE A 275 12.38 -26.37 -5.41
CA ILE A 275 12.38 -26.74 -3.98
C ILE A 275 11.49 -25.80 -3.16
N TYR A 276 11.59 -24.49 -3.38
CA TYR A 276 10.81 -23.48 -2.65
C TYR A 276 9.35 -23.37 -3.12
N LYS A 277 9.06 -23.62 -4.41
CA LYS A 277 7.69 -23.63 -4.96
C LYS A 277 6.90 -24.87 -4.57
N VAL A 278 7.58 -25.99 -4.28
CA VAL A 278 6.97 -27.15 -3.63
C VAL A 278 6.58 -26.82 -2.19
N ASN A 279 7.39 -25.99 -1.49
CA ASN A 279 7.13 -25.66 -0.10
C ASN A 279 5.93 -24.71 0.10
N ALA A 280 5.70 -23.76 -0.81
CA ALA A 280 4.57 -22.81 -0.71
C ALA A 280 3.18 -23.46 -0.85
N LYS A 281 3.09 -24.67 -1.45
CA LYS A 281 1.83 -25.44 -1.55
C LYS A 281 1.69 -26.52 -0.49
N SER A 282 2.73 -26.84 0.29
CA SER A 282 2.70 -27.91 1.29
C SER A 282 2.40 -27.44 2.73
N CYS A 283 2.25 -26.14 2.99
CA CYS A 283 1.97 -25.65 4.35
C CYS A 283 0.48 -25.60 4.73
N LEU A 284 -0.44 -25.82 3.79
CA LEU A 284 -1.86 -25.97 4.09
C LEU A 284 -2.25 -27.44 3.93
N ALA A 285 -1.87 -28.24 4.94
CA ALA A 285 -2.63 -29.44 5.22
C ALA A 285 -4.06 -28.99 5.52
N GLY A 286 -4.95 -29.16 4.54
CA GLY A 286 -6.37 -28.93 4.73
C GLY A 286 -6.84 -29.82 5.89
N TYR A 287 -7.21 -29.20 7.00
CA TYR A 287 -7.99 -29.89 8.01
C TYR A 287 -9.32 -30.25 7.36
N ASP A 288 -9.52 -31.54 7.07
CA ASP A 288 -10.82 -32.10 6.76
C ASP A 288 -11.65 -32.08 8.06
N SER A 289 -12.33 -30.97 8.30
CA SER A 289 -13.26 -30.85 9.42
C SER A 289 -14.50 -31.66 9.11
N LYS A 290 -14.47 -32.95 9.44
CA LYS A 290 -15.70 -33.75 9.57
C LYS A 290 -16.53 -33.16 10.71
N THR A 291 -17.48 -32.31 10.36
CA THR A 291 -18.52 -31.80 11.25
C THR A 291 -19.35 -32.97 11.75
N THR A 292 -19.02 -33.47 12.94
CA THR A 292 -19.89 -34.40 13.67
C THR A 292 -21.11 -33.61 14.16
N HIS A 293 -22.27 -33.90 13.59
CA HIS A 293 -23.55 -33.32 13.99
C HIS A 293 -23.88 -33.75 15.42
N ILE A 294 -23.74 -32.86 16.39
CA ILE A 294 -24.19 -33.09 17.77
C ILE A 294 -25.71 -32.91 17.77
N MET A 295 -26.45 -34.01 17.95
CA MET A 295 -27.90 -33.99 18.19
C MET A 295 -28.16 -33.49 19.63
N PRO A 296 -29.14 -32.60 19.85
CA PRO A 296 -29.53 -32.21 21.19
C PRO A 296 -30.33 -33.34 21.86
N PHE A 297 -29.97 -33.67 23.10
CA PHE A 297 -30.87 -34.33 24.06
C PHE A 297 -31.53 -33.26 24.92
#